data_AF-A0A161L7J6-F1
#
_entry.id   AF-A0A161L7J6-F1
#
_cell.length_a   1.000
_cell.length_b   1.000
_cell.length_c   1.000
_cell.angle_alpha   90.00
_cell.angle_beta   90.00
_cell.angle_gamma   90.00
#
_symmetry.space_group_name_H-M   'P 1'
#
loop_
_entity.id
_entity.type
_entity.pdbx_description
1 polymer ?
#
loop_
_entity_poly.entity_id
_entity_poly.type
_entity_poly.pdbx_seq_one_letter_code
_entity_poly.pdbx_strand_id
1 'polypeptide(L)'
;MQKQIWLKLRKRVGQTKHIKYWVVAVTFLVIMCFVDENNFFKRIANQREIQNLEDQIEQYDQSIKDNREKINELQTSNANLEKFAREEHLMKRPNEDIFIIKEKD
;
A
#
# COMPACT_ATOMS: atom_id res chain seq x y z
N MET A 1 -13.09 -14.01 50.83
CA MET A 1 -14.29 -14.19 49.98
C MET A 1 -13.96 -14.71 48.57
N GLN A 2 -12.98 -14.14 47.88
CA GLN A 2 -12.55 -14.51 46.52
C GLN A 2 -12.13 -16.00 46.34
N LYS A 3 -11.38 -16.58 47.30
CA LYS A 3 -10.92 -17.98 47.23
C LYS A 3 -12.06 -19.01 47.21
N GLN A 4 -13.15 -18.73 47.94
CA GLN A 4 -14.33 -19.60 47.99
C GLN A 4 -15.11 -19.59 46.66
N ILE A 5 -15.11 -18.44 45.96
CA ILE A 5 -15.77 -18.28 44.66
C ILE A 5 -15.03 -19.12 43.60
N TRP A 6 -13.70 -19.01 43.53
CA TRP A 6 -12.86 -19.81 42.62
C TRP A 6 -12.92 -21.32 42.89
N LEU A 7 -12.97 -21.73 44.16
CA LEU A 7 -13.12 -23.14 44.53
C LEU A 7 -14.50 -23.70 44.16
N LYS A 8 -15.58 -22.93 44.35
CA LYS A 8 -16.93 -23.31 43.93
C LYS A 8 -17.07 -23.38 42.42
N LEU A 9 -16.45 -22.44 41.70
CA LEU A 9 -16.43 -22.44 40.23
C LEU A 9 -15.69 -23.68 39.69
N ARG A 10 -14.51 -24.01 40.24
CA ARG A 10 -13.72 -25.19 39.87
C ARG A 10 -14.44 -26.51 40.16
N LYS A 11 -15.12 -26.62 41.31
CA LYS A 11 -15.91 -27.83 41.66
C LYS A 11 -17.15 -28.00 40.77
N ARG A 12 -17.85 -26.92 40.41
CA ARG A 12 -19.01 -26.99 39.49
C ARG A 12 -18.62 -27.33 38.06
N VAL A 13 -17.52 -26.77 37.57
CA VAL A 13 -16.97 -27.11 36.24
C VAL A 13 -16.49 -28.58 36.19
N GLY A 14 -15.99 -29.12 37.30
CA GLY A 14 -15.50 -30.51 37.37
C GLY A 14 -16.56 -31.61 37.52
N GLN A 15 -17.77 -31.32 38.03
CA GLN A 15 -18.77 -32.35 38.35
C GLN A 15 -19.75 -32.68 37.22
N THR A 16 -19.90 -31.82 36.22
CA THR A 16 -20.80 -32.05 35.09
C THR A 16 -20.03 -32.64 33.91
N LYS A 17 -20.18 -33.94 33.64
CA LYS A 17 -19.46 -34.68 32.57
C LYS A 17 -19.56 -34.00 31.19
N HIS A 18 -20.65 -33.29 30.93
CA HIS A 18 -20.93 -32.61 29.65
C HIS A 18 -20.16 -31.30 29.44
N ILE A 19 -19.70 -30.63 30.52
CA ILE A 19 -19.05 -29.32 30.41
C ILE A 19 -17.68 -29.42 29.72
N LYS A 20 -16.99 -30.57 29.85
CA LYS A 20 -15.73 -30.82 29.16
C LYS A 20 -15.88 -30.77 27.64
N TYR A 21 -16.96 -31.36 27.12
CA TYR A 21 -17.27 -31.34 25.69
C TYR A 21 -17.69 -29.94 25.22
N TRP A 22 -18.46 -29.20 26.04
CA TRP A 22 -18.82 -27.81 25.74
C TRP A 22 -17.62 -26.87 25.73
N VAL A 23 -16.66 -27.03 26.66
CA VAL A 23 -15.44 -26.22 26.66
C VAL A 23 -14.61 -26.46 25.41
N VAL A 24 -14.46 -27.73 24.99
CA VAL A 24 -13.77 -28.06 23.74
C VAL A 24 -14.53 -27.52 22.52
N ALA A 25 -15.85 -27.66 22.47
CA ALA A 25 -16.68 -27.17 21.37
C ALA A 25 -16.66 -25.64 21.25
N VAL A 26 -16.74 -24.91 22.36
CA VAL A 26 -16.65 -23.44 22.38
C VAL A 26 -15.24 -23.00 22.02
N THR A 27 -14.21 -23.67 22.52
CA THR A 27 -12.83 -23.35 22.14
C THR A 27 -12.58 -23.60 20.65
N PHE A 28 -13.11 -24.70 20.12
CA PHE A 28 -13.07 -25.01 18.69
C PHE A 28 -13.83 -23.96 17.85
N LEU A 29 -15.02 -23.54 18.27
CA LEU A 29 -15.78 -22.48 17.61
C LEU A 29 -15.06 -21.14 17.65
N VAL A 30 -14.43 -20.77 18.78
CA VAL A 30 -13.63 -19.55 18.89
C VAL A 30 -12.42 -19.61 17.97
N ILE A 31 -11.73 -20.74 17.90
CA ILE A 31 -10.62 -20.92 16.95
C ILE A 31 -11.14 -20.84 15.51
N MET A 32 -12.25 -21.49 15.19
CA MET A 32 -12.81 -21.48 13.84
C MET A 32 -13.36 -20.09 13.43
N CYS A 33 -13.83 -19.29 14.38
CA CYS A 33 -14.30 -17.93 14.11
C CYS A 33 -13.18 -16.87 14.09
N PHE A 34 -12.12 -17.04 14.88
CA PHE A 34 -11.06 -16.03 15.03
C PHE A 34 -9.74 -16.39 14.34
N VAL A 35 -9.40 -17.68 14.20
CA VAL A 35 -8.14 -18.17 13.62
C VAL A 35 -8.34 -18.63 12.18
N ASP A 36 -9.47 -19.28 11.88
CA ASP A 36 -9.74 -19.80 10.55
C ASP A 36 -10.15 -18.64 9.63
N GLU A 37 -9.23 -18.26 8.75
CA GLU A 37 -9.24 -17.47 7.50
C GLU A 37 -10.38 -16.50 7.11
N ASN A 38 -11.56 -16.49 7.73
CA ASN A 38 -12.62 -15.50 7.53
C ASN A 38 -12.30 -14.18 8.25
N ASN A 39 -11.09 -13.69 8.02
CA ASN A 39 -10.59 -12.49 8.62
C ASN A 39 -11.25 -11.30 7.88
N PHE A 40 -12.36 -10.82 8.42
CA PHE A 40 -13.05 -9.61 7.94
C PHE A 40 -12.06 -8.44 7.76
N PHE A 41 -11.03 -8.38 8.62
CA PHE A 41 -9.93 -7.43 8.49
C PHE A 41 -9.09 -7.64 7.22
N LYS A 42 -8.76 -8.88 6.84
CA LYS A 42 -8.07 -9.15 5.57
C LYS A 42 -8.94 -8.74 4.38
N ARG A 43 -10.24 -8.98 4.43
CA ARG A 43 -11.14 -8.56 3.35
C ARG A 43 -11.17 -7.04 3.19
N ILE A 44 -11.20 -6.29 4.28
CA ILE A 44 -11.10 -4.81 4.25
C ILE A 44 -9.72 -4.36 3.76
N ALA A 45 -8.64 -4.97 4.25
CA ALA A 45 -7.29 -4.64 3.83
C ALA A 45 -7.09 -4.89 2.33
N ASN A 46 -7.52 -6.05 1.83
CA ASN A 46 -7.47 -6.39 0.42
C ASN A 46 -8.32 -5.44 -0.43
N GLN A 47 -9.52 -5.05 0.05
CA GLN A 47 -10.35 -4.09 -0.68
C GLN A 47 -9.67 -2.72 -0.83
N ARG A 48 -8.99 -2.25 0.23
CA ARG A 48 -8.20 -1.01 0.18
C ARG A 48 -6.99 -1.14 -0.74
N GLU A 49 -6.33 -2.29 -0.71
CA GLU A 49 -5.21 -2.58 -1.60
C GLU A 49 -5.64 -2.59 -3.07
N ILE A 50 -6.79 -3.19 -3.37
CA ILE A 50 -7.39 -3.18 -4.72
C ILE A 50 -7.64 -1.73 -5.16
N GLN A 51 -8.31 -0.92 -4.35
CA GLN A 51 -8.57 0.49 -4.68
C GLN A 51 -7.28 1.27 -4.91
N ASN A 52 -6.27 1.09 -4.05
CA ASN A 52 -4.99 1.77 -4.21
C ASN A 52 -4.23 1.32 -5.48
N LEU A 53 -4.37 0.06 -5.89
CA LEU A 53 -3.80 -0.42 -7.14
C LEU A 53 -4.53 0.13 -8.36
N GLU A 54 -5.87 0.23 -8.31
CA GLU A 54 -6.68 0.85 -9.35
C GLU A 54 -6.33 2.33 -9.53
N ASP A 55 -6.22 3.09 -8.42
CA ASP A 55 -5.81 4.51 -8.46
C ASP A 55 -4.41 4.68 -9.05
N GLN A 56 -3.48 3.79 -8.71
CA GLN A 56 -2.12 3.80 -9.28
C GLN A 56 -2.14 3.53 -10.79
N ILE A 57 -2.97 2.59 -11.25
CA ILE A 57 -3.12 2.31 -12.69
C ILE A 57 -3.62 3.56 -13.41
N GLU A 58 -4.64 4.24 -12.89
CA GLU A 58 -5.18 5.46 -13.50
C GLU A 58 -4.12 6.58 -13.58
N GLN A 59 -3.35 6.78 -12.51
CA GLN A 59 -2.27 7.76 -12.49
C GLN A 59 -1.15 7.44 -13.50
N TYR A 60 -0.76 6.17 -13.62
CA TYR A 60 0.25 5.77 -14.59
C TYR A 60 -0.26 5.90 -16.03
N ASP A 61 -1.51 5.55 -16.30
CA ASP A 61 -2.11 5.73 -17.62
C ASP A 61 -2.13 7.20 -18.04
N GLN A 62 -2.46 8.12 -17.13
CA GLN A 62 -2.40 9.55 -17.40
C GLN A 62 -0.96 10.00 -17.66
N SER A 63 -0.01 9.58 -16.82
CA SER A 63 1.41 9.91 -16.99
C SER A 63 1.98 9.39 -18.31
N ILE A 64 1.55 8.21 -18.76
CA ILE A 64 1.94 7.63 -20.05
C ILE A 64 1.41 8.49 -21.21
N LYS A 65 0.15 8.94 -21.15
CA LYS A 65 -0.42 9.82 -22.19
C LYS A 65 0.35 11.13 -22.28
N ASP A 66 0.54 11.81 -21.15
CA ASP A 66 1.25 13.09 -21.08
C ASP A 66 2.69 12.96 -21.57
N ASN A 67 3.40 11.91 -21.16
CA ASN A 67 4.78 11.66 -21.60
C ASN A 67 4.85 11.32 -23.09
N ARG A 68 3.86 10.61 -23.63
CA ARG A 68 3.81 10.29 -25.06
C ARG A 68 3.60 11.53 -25.91
N GLU A 69 2.75 12.45 -25.45
CA GLU A 69 2.59 13.77 -26.08
C GLU A 69 3.91 14.55 -26.06
N LYS A 70 4.58 14.64 -24.90
CA LYS A 70 5.90 15.28 -24.78
C LYS A 70 6.93 14.66 -25.73
N ILE A 71 7.01 13.33 -25.80
CA ILE A 71 7.93 12.65 -26.73
C ILE A 71 7.60 13.01 -28.18
N ASN A 72 6.32 13.02 -28.57
CA ASN A 72 5.92 13.41 -29.92
C ASN A 72 6.30 14.86 -30.24
N GLU A 73 6.15 15.79 -29.28
CA GLU A 73 6.57 17.19 -29.43
C GLU A 73 8.09 17.31 -29.61
N LEU A 74 8.86 16.55 -28.83
CA LEU A 74 10.32 16.49 -28.93
C LEU A 74 10.78 15.87 -30.25
N GLN A 75 10.09 14.85 -30.76
CA GLN A 75 10.44 14.20 -32.03
C GLN A 75 10.07 15.02 -33.27
N THR A 76 8.98 15.80 -33.19
CA THR A 76 8.45 16.54 -34.34
C THR A 76 9.15 17.89 -34.52
N SER A 77 9.63 18.51 -33.44
CA SER A 77 10.27 19.83 -33.46
C SER A 77 11.72 19.78 -32.95
N ASN A 78 12.69 19.85 -33.85
CA ASN A 78 14.11 19.98 -33.50
C ASN A 78 14.40 21.19 -32.59
N ALA A 79 13.64 22.28 -32.74
CA ALA A 79 13.78 23.46 -31.89
C ALA A 79 13.33 23.20 -30.44
N ASN A 80 12.23 22.45 -30.25
CA ASN A 80 11.76 22.07 -28.92
C ASN A 80 12.70 21.06 -28.26
N LEU A 81 13.26 20.13 -29.05
CA LEU A 81 14.26 19.18 -28.57
C LEU A 81 15.54 19.89 -28.11
N GLU A 82 16.05 20.85 -28.88
CA GLU A 82 17.21 21.64 -28.50
C GLU A 82 16.95 22.48 -27.24
N LYS A 83 15.76 23.09 -27.13
CA LYS A 83 15.35 23.83 -25.93
C LYS A 83 15.30 22.92 -24.69
N PHE A 84 14.66 21.77 -24.79
CA PHE A 84 14.58 20.79 -23.71
C PHE A 84 15.98 20.29 -23.27
N ALA A 85 16.84 19.96 -24.24
CA ALA A 85 18.21 19.53 -23.94
C ALA A 85 19.04 20.62 -23.25
N ARG A 86 18.84 21.89 -23.59
CA ARG A 86 19.54 23.03 -22.99
C ARG A 86 19.00 23.42 -21.62
N GLU A 87 17.68 23.39 -21.41
CA GLU A 87 17.04 23.81 -20.15
C GLU A 87 17.08 22.71 -19.08
N GLU A 88 16.64 21.50 -19.43
CA GLU A 88 16.52 20.39 -18.45
C GLU A 88 17.85 19.66 -18.24
N HIS A 89 18.64 19.52 -19.31
CA HIS A 89 19.87 18.72 -19.29
C HIS A 89 21.16 19.53 -19.44
N LEU A 90 21.07 20.87 -19.59
CA LEU A 90 22.22 21.78 -19.74
C LEU A 90 23.22 21.33 -20.83
N MET A 91 22.72 20.69 -21.89
CA MET A 91 23.53 20.17 -22.98
C MET A 91 24.10 21.32 -23.83
N LYS A 92 25.35 21.16 -24.28
CA LYS A 92 26.04 22.08 -25.21
C LYS A 92 26.51 21.35 -26.46
N ARG A 93 26.67 22.10 -27.56
CA ARG A 93 27.34 21.54 -28.74
C ARG A 93 28.85 21.42 -28.48
N PRO A 94 29.57 20.49 -29.15
CA PRO A 94 31.01 20.32 -28.95
C PRO A 94 31.84 21.58 -29.24
N ASN A 95 31.33 22.44 -30.11
CA ASN A 95 32.00 23.64 -30.62
C ASN A 95 31.41 24.94 -30.03
N GLU A 96 30.74 24.86 -28.88
CA GLU A 96 30.01 25.98 -28.28
C GLU A 96 30.66 26.43 -26.96
N ASP A 97 30.97 27.72 -26.88
CA ASP A 97 31.54 28.36 -25.69
C ASP A 97 30.42 28.87 -24.78
N ILE A 98 30.45 28.47 -23.50
CA ILE A 98 29.46 28.89 -22.49
C ILE A 98 30.01 30.07 -21.70
N PHE A 99 29.27 31.18 -21.67
CA PHE A 99 29.57 32.34 -20.82
C PHE A 99 28.62 32.36 -19.63
N ILE A 100 29.16 32.21 -18.42
CA ILE A 100 28.38 32.36 -17.18
C ILE A 100 28.56 33.80 -16.70
N ILE A 101 27.50 34.60 -16.81
CA ILE A 101 27.48 35.96 -16.29
C ILE A 101 27.14 35.87 -14.79
N LYS A 102 28.09 36.24 -13.93
CA LYS A 102 27.82 36.43 -12.50
C LYS A 102 27.45 37.88 -12.27
N GLU A 103 26.32 38.12 -11.62
CA GLU A 103 26.03 39.44 -11.07
C GLU A 103 27.11 39.78 -10.04
N LYS A 104 27.60 41.02 -10.12
CA LYS A 104 28.64 41.53 -9.23
C LYS A 104 27.90 42.07 -8.01
N ASP A 105 28.14 41.43 -6.87
CA ASP A 105 27.60 41.85 -5.56
C ASP A 105 27.74 43.37 -5.34
#